data_AF-Q7LHI7-F1
#
_entry.id   AF-Q7LHI7-F1
#
_cell.length_a   1.000
_cell.length_b   1.000
_cell.length_c   1.000
_cell.angle_alpha   90.00
_cell.angle_beta   90.00
_cell.angle_gamma   90.00
#
_symmetry.space_group_name_H-M   'P 1'
#
loop_
_entity.id
_entity.type
_entity.pdbx_description
1 polymer ?
#
loop_
_entity_poly.entity_id
_entity_poly.type
_entity_poly.pdbx_seq_one_letter_code
_entity_poly.pdbx_strand_id
1 'polypeptide(L)' 'MFRAAALLAFTCLAMVSGQQAGTNTAENHPQLQSQQCTTSGGCKPLSTKVVLDSNWRWVHSTSGYTNCYTGNEWD' A
#
# COMPACT_ATOMS: atom_id res chain seq x y z
N MET A 1 34.06 18.05 7.83
CA MET A 1 32.78 18.78 7.92
C MET A 1 31.84 18.57 6.72
N PHE A 2 32.29 18.02 5.58
CA PHE A 2 31.43 17.81 4.39
C PHE A 2 30.57 16.53 4.37
N ARG A 3 30.78 15.60 5.31
CA ARG A 3 30.12 14.29 5.28
C ARG A 3 28.62 14.35 5.60
N ALA A 4 28.23 15.13 6.62
CA ALA A 4 26.83 15.23 7.03
C ALA A 4 25.97 15.97 5.98
N ALA A 5 26.50 17.04 5.38
CA ALA A 5 25.82 17.77 4.32
C ALA A 5 25.62 16.92 3.05
N ALA A 6 26.64 16.14 2.67
CA ALA A 6 26.52 15.22 1.54
C ALA A 6 25.50 14.09 1.82
N LEU A 7 25.52 13.50 3.02
CA LEU A 7 24.54 12.49 3.44
C LEU A 7 23.10 13.03 3.41
N LEU A 8 22.88 14.24 3.93
CA LEU A 8 21.56 14.87 3.93
C LEU A 8 21.08 15.15 2.49
N ALA A 9 21.96 15.63 1.62
CA ALA A 9 21.66 15.84 0.21
C ALA A 9 21.28 14.54 -0.51
N PHE A 10 22.03 13.44 -0.28
CA PHE A 10 21.70 12.15 -0.88
C PHE A 10 20.38 11.57 -0.35
N THR A 11 20.03 11.76 0.93
CA THR A 11 18.73 11.33 1.46
C THR A 11 17.55 12.09 0.85
N CYS A 12 17.71 13.38 0.53
CA CYS A 12 16.64 14.16 -0.11
C CYS A 12 16.48 13.81 -1.61
N LEU A 13 17.54 13.34 -2.26
CA LEU A 13 17.51 12.87 -3.66
C LEU A 13 16.88 11.48 -3.81
N ALA A 14 16.82 10.69 -2.72
CA ALA A 14 16.30 9.32 -2.72
C ALA A 14 14.77 9.25 -2.46
N MET A 15 14.00 10.28 -2.82
CA MET A 15 12.55 10.22 -2.73
C MET A 15 11.99 9.32 -3.84
N VAL A 16 11.78 8.05 -3.53
CA VAL A 16 11.02 7.14 -4.39
C VAL A 16 9.53 7.49 -4.25
N SER A 17 8.93 7.99 -5.31
CA SER A 17 7.47 8.12 -5.37
C SER A 17 6.87 6.74 -5.61
N GLY A 18 6.29 6.16 -4.57
CA GLY A 18 5.49 4.94 -4.69
C GLY A 18 4.15 5.21 -5.40
N GLN A 19 3.44 4.13 -5.74
CA GLN A 19 2.07 4.22 -6.24
C GLN A 19 1.19 4.97 -5.22
N GLN A 20 0.39 5.91 -5.71
CA GLN A 20 -0.46 6.76 -4.87
C GLN A 20 -1.82 6.09 -4.60
N ALA A 21 -2.51 6.49 -3.54
CA ALA A 21 -3.85 6.00 -3.22
C ALA A 21 -4.91 6.68 -4.12
N GLY A 22 -5.65 5.88 -4.88
CA GLY A 22 -6.79 6.34 -5.65
C GLY A 22 -7.97 6.74 -4.74
N THR A 23 -8.76 7.72 -5.19
CA THR A 23 -9.92 8.23 -4.44
C THR A 23 -11.25 8.08 -5.19
N ASN A 24 -11.22 7.60 -6.43
CA ASN A 24 -12.43 7.43 -7.24
C ASN A 24 -13.34 6.29 -6.75
N THR A 25 -12.74 5.17 -6.34
CA THR A 25 -13.44 4.05 -5.72
C THR A 25 -13.01 3.94 -4.27
N ALA A 26 -13.97 4.06 -3.34
CA ALA A 26 -13.68 3.96 -1.91
C ALA A 26 -13.29 2.53 -1.52
N GLU A 27 -12.14 2.39 -0.84
CA GLU A 27 -11.69 1.11 -0.31
C GLU A 27 -12.33 0.84 1.05
N ASN A 28 -13.18 -0.19 1.13
CA ASN A 28 -13.80 -0.65 2.38
C ASN A 28 -13.43 -2.11 2.63
N HIS A 29 -12.48 -2.35 3.53
CA HIS A 29 -11.98 -3.70 3.82
C HIS A 29 -13.08 -4.60 4.42
N PRO A 30 -13.40 -5.75 3.79
CA PRO A 30 -14.33 -6.72 4.34
C PRO A 30 -13.86 -7.28 5.68
N GLN A 31 -14.80 -7.47 6.61
CA GLN A 31 -14.50 -8.07 7.90
C GLN A 31 -14.32 -9.58 7.76
N LEU A 32 -13.22 -10.10 8.31
CA LEU A 32 -12.96 -11.53 8.40
C LEU A 32 -12.35 -11.79 9.77
N GLN A 33 -13.12 -12.36 10.69
CA GLN A 33 -12.64 -12.62 12.05
C GLN A 33 -11.58 -13.73 12.02
N SER A 34 -10.51 -13.55 12.80
CA SER A 34 -9.48 -14.56 13.03
C SER A 34 -9.33 -14.82 14.52
N GLN A 35 -8.48 -15.76 14.89
CA GLN A 35 -8.20 -16.05 16.30
C GLN A 35 -6.70 -16.15 16.51
N GLN A 36 -6.23 -15.62 17.65
CA GLN A 36 -4.87 -15.82 18.11
C GLN A 36 -4.86 -16.82 19.27
N CYS A 37 -4.11 -17.91 19.09
CA CYS A 37 -4.05 -19.00 20.05
C CYS A 37 -2.68 -19.03 20.75
N THR A 38 -2.67 -19.30 22.06
CA THR A 38 -1.46 -19.58 22.83
C THR A 38 -1.60 -20.91 23.57
N THR A 39 -0.46 -21.55 23.87
CA THR A 39 -0.42 -22.87 24.51
C THR A 39 -1.12 -22.89 25.87
N SER A 40 -0.98 -21.84 26.69
CA SER A 40 -1.57 -21.76 28.03
C SER A 40 -2.91 -21.01 28.06
N GLY A 41 -3.22 -20.18 27.06
CA GLY A 41 -4.32 -19.22 27.10
C GLY A 41 -5.47 -19.50 26.14
N GLY A 42 -5.41 -20.58 25.36
CA GLY A 42 -6.42 -20.90 24.35
C GLY A 42 -6.47 -19.87 23.22
N CYS A 43 -7.57 -19.85 22.46
CA CYS A 43 -7.78 -18.96 21.32
C CYS A 43 -8.65 -17.76 21.69
N LYS A 44 -8.19 -16.55 21.36
CA LYS A 44 -8.96 -15.32 21.52
C LYS A 44 -9.36 -14.74 20.17
N PRO A 45 -10.61 -14.25 20.00
CA PRO A 45 -11.06 -13.65 18.75
C PRO A 45 -10.31 -12.35 18.45
N LEU A 46 -10.01 -12.13 17.18
CA LEU A 46 -9.44 -10.90 16.63
C LEU A 46 -10.40 -10.33 15.58
N SER A 47 -10.65 -9.03 15.67
CA SER A 47 -11.46 -8.30 14.68
C SER A 47 -10.61 -7.92 13.47
N THR A 48 -10.18 -8.92 12.70
CA THR A 48 -9.40 -8.73 11.48
C THR A 48 -10.25 -8.39 10.26
N LYS A 49 -9.57 -7.95 9.20
CA LYS A 49 -10.15 -7.60 7.91
C LYS A 49 -9.24 -8.11 6.79
N VAL A 50 -9.78 -8.18 5.57
CA VAL A 50 -9.03 -8.51 4.36
C VAL A 50 -9.04 -7.35 3.38
N VAL A 51 -8.07 -7.35 2.46
CA VAL A 51 -7.87 -6.32 1.44
C VAL A 51 -7.51 -6.99 0.13
N LEU A 52 -7.95 -6.43 -1.00
CA LEU A 52 -7.58 -6.93 -2.32
C LEU A 52 -6.12 -6.58 -2.63
N ASP A 53 -5.39 -7.53 -3.21
CA ASP A 53 -4.02 -7.33 -3.67
C ASP A 53 -3.92 -6.20 -4.72
N SER A 54 -2.80 -5.47 -4.72
CA SER A 54 -2.65 -4.28 -5.56
C SER A 54 -2.62 -4.59 -7.06
N ASN A 55 -2.22 -5.79 -7.48
CA ASN A 55 -2.13 -6.16 -8.88
C ASN A 55 -3.51 -6.32 -9.55
N TRP A 56 -4.57 -6.46 -8.74
CA TRP A 56 -5.96 -6.47 -9.21
C TRP A 56 -6.63 -5.10 -9.16
N ARG A 57 -5.94 -4.07 -8.66
CA ARG A 57 -6.48 -2.72 -8.58
C ARG A 57 -6.29 -2.01 -9.91
N TRP A 58 -7.27 -1.19 -10.25
CA TRP A 58 -7.13 -0.26 -11.36
C TRP A 58 -6.06 0.79 -11.05
N VAL A 59 -5.04 0.87 -11.89
CA VAL A 59 -3.97 1.86 -11.78
C VAL A 59 -4.22 2.97 -12.79
N HIS A 60 -4.39 4.21 -12.29
CA HIS A 60 -4.70 5.37 -13.10
C HIS A 60 -3.95 6.62 -12.61
N SER A 61 -3.91 7.64 -13.46
CA SER A 61 -3.31 8.94 -13.15
C SER A 61 -3.92 9.57 -11.89
N THR A 62 -3.11 10.26 -11.09
CA THR A 62 -3.55 10.95 -9.87
C THR A 62 -4.45 12.16 -10.14
N SER A 63 -4.39 12.71 -11.36
CA SER A 63 -5.15 13.90 -11.76
C SER A 63 -6.41 13.59 -12.57
N GLY A 64 -6.72 12.31 -12.81
CA GLY A 64 -7.86 11.93 -13.65
C GLY A 64 -8.11 10.43 -13.71
N TYR A 65 -8.67 9.97 -14.83
CA TYR A 65 -9.12 8.59 -15.03
C TYR A 65 -8.38 7.86 -16.15
N THR A 66 -7.25 8.41 -16.61
CA THR A 66 -6.42 7.74 -17.63
C THR A 66 -5.69 6.57 -16.98
N ASN A 67 -5.80 5.39 -17.60
CA ASN A 67 -5.09 4.19 -17.15
C ASN A 67 -3.58 4.43 -17.20
N CYS A 68 -2.85 3.98 -16.17
CA CYS A 68 -1.40 3.80 -16.26
C CYS A 68 -1.04 2.40 -16.76
N TYR A 69 -1.96 1.45 -16.65
CA TYR A 69 -1.78 0.06 -17.06
C TYR A 69 -3.05 -0.46 -17.74
N THR A 70 -2.90 -1.08 -18.91
CA THR A 70 -4.01 -1.63 -19.69
C THR A 70 -3.64 -3.00 -20.24
N GLY A 71 -4.46 -4.02 -19.94
CA GLY A 71 -4.21 -5.39 -20.36
C GLY A 71 -2.94 -5.94 -19.70
N ASN A 72 -1.84 -5.94 -20.44
CA ASN A 72 -0.52 -6.38 -19.99
C ASN A 72 0.59 -5.34 -20.17
N GLU A 73 0.26 -4.10 -20.55
CA GLU A 73 1.21 -3.04 -20.91
C GLU A 73 1.02 -1.78 -20.04
N TRP A 74 2.13 -1.09 -19.79
CA TRP A 74 2.15 0.22 -19.12
C TRP A 74 2.09 1.34 -20.17
N ASP A 75 1.40 2.43 -19.83
CA ASP A 75 1.37 3.69 -20.58
C ASP A 75 2.59 4.56 -20.24
#